data_AF-A0A3D0P098-F1
#
_entry.id   AF-A0A3D0P098-F1
#
_cell.length_a   1.000
_cell.length_b   1.000
_cell.length_c   1.000
_cell.angle_alpha   90.00
_cell.angle_beta   90.00
_cell.angle_gamma   90.00
#
_symmetry.space_group_name_H-M   'P 1'
#
loop_
_entity.id
_entity.type
_entity.pdbx_description
1 polymer ?
#
loop_
_entity_poly.entity_id
_entity_poly.type
_entity_poly.pdbx_seq_one_letter_code
_entity_poly.pdbx_strand_id
1 'polypeptide(L)'
;IIRKAKEQKLDIPSAESFQALTGKGIEATVDGRDVKVVSPGFLRDASIEIPENAYSDAAETVVFVLLDDRLAGFIALADEVREESAGAIRAFKNLGVKVLMATGDNEKVARAVSDNMGLDGYYAEVLPHQKVDLVKELQGKGEFVSMTGDGVN
;
A
#
# COMPACT_ATOMS: atom_id res chain seq x y z
N ILE A 1 7.74 -5.67 4.67
CA ILE A 1 8.21 -7.01 5.08
C ILE A 1 9.27 -6.93 6.20
N ILE A 2 10.50 -6.47 5.96
CA ILE A 2 11.59 -6.48 6.97
C ILE A 2 11.21 -5.75 8.28
N ARG A 3 10.57 -4.58 8.19
CA ARG A 3 10.09 -3.84 9.37
C ARG A 3 9.20 -4.72 10.26
N LYS A 4 8.22 -5.40 9.66
CA LYS A 4 7.28 -6.28 10.36
C LYS A 4 7.97 -7.49 11.00
N ALA A 5 8.92 -8.11 10.30
CA ALA A 5 9.71 -9.20 10.85
C ALA A 5 10.50 -8.78 12.11
N LYS A 6 11.07 -7.57 12.10
CA LYS A 6 11.76 -7.00 13.28
C LYS A 6 10.80 -6.69 14.43
N GLU A 7 9.62 -6.12 14.16
CA GLU A 7 8.59 -5.88 15.18
C GLU A 7 8.15 -7.18 15.88
N GLN A 8 8.01 -8.26 15.10
CA GLN A 8 7.68 -9.60 15.59
C GLN A 8 8.86 -10.33 16.24
N LYS A 9 10.05 -9.71 16.27
CA LYS A 9 11.29 -10.30 16.80
C LYS A 9 11.62 -11.65 16.16
N LEU A 10 11.39 -11.76 14.85
CA LEU A 10 11.79 -12.94 14.09
C LEU A 10 13.29 -12.89 13.82
N ASP A 11 13.93 -14.04 13.96
CA ASP A 11 15.29 -14.22 13.47
C ASP A 11 15.28 -14.19 11.94
N ILE A 12 16.13 -13.33 11.37
CA ILE A 12 16.24 -13.15 9.92
C ILE A 12 17.51 -13.87 9.46
N PRO A 13 17.40 -15.04 8.80
CA PRO A 13 18.57 -15.79 8.32
C PRO A 13 19.31 -15.03 7.23
N SER A 14 20.59 -15.36 7.02
CA SER A 14 21.37 -14.84 5.90
C SER A 14 20.88 -15.45 4.58
N ALA A 15 20.88 -14.63 3.53
CA ALA A 15 20.59 -15.07 2.17
C ALA A 15 21.89 -15.11 1.35
N GLU A 16 22.04 -16.17 0.57
CA GLU A 16 23.15 -16.40 -0.35
C GLU A 16 22.64 -16.48 -1.79
N SER A 17 23.55 -16.36 -2.78
CA SER A 17 23.22 -16.53 -4.20
C SER A 17 22.02 -15.70 -4.68
N PHE A 18 21.88 -14.48 -4.15
CA PHE A 18 20.77 -13.59 -4.50
C PHE A 18 20.76 -13.26 -6.00
N GLN A 19 19.59 -13.35 -6.60
CA GLN A 19 19.35 -12.97 -7.99
C GLN A 19 18.03 -12.20 -8.12
N ALA A 20 18.08 -11.10 -8.88
CA ALA A 20 16.90 -10.35 -9.27
C ALA A 20 16.29 -10.96 -10.54
N LEU A 21 15.00 -11.25 -10.51
CA LEU A 21 14.22 -11.70 -11.65
C LEU A 21 13.43 -10.50 -12.19
N THR A 22 13.99 -9.80 -13.17
CA THR A 22 13.43 -8.55 -13.71
C THR A 22 11.94 -8.69 -14.05
N GLY A 23 11.10 -7.86 -13.41
CA GLY A 23 9.64 -7.85 -13.59
C GLY A 23 8.89 -9.04 -12.95
N LYS A 24 9.61 -9.95 -12.31
CA LYS A 24 9.08 -11.23 -11.79
C LYS A 24 9.29 -11.42 -10.30
N GLY A 25 10.35 -10.87 -9.71
CA GLY A 25 10.63 -11.02 -8.29
C GLY A 25 12.11 -11.13 -7.98
N ILE A 26 12.43 -11.88 -6.92
CA ILE A 26 13.79 -12.18 -6.48
C ILE A 26 13.87 -13.65 -6.05
N GLU A 27 15.06 -14.23 -6.12
CA GLU A 27 15.38 -15.55 -5.60
C GLU A 27 16.71 -15.53 -4.82
N ALA A 28 16.84 -16.41 -3.84
CA ALA A 28 18.05 -16.57 -3.05
C ALA A 28 18.05 -17.94 -2.36
N THR A 29 19.23 -18.38 -1.91
CA THR A 29 19.37 -19.54 -1.02
C THR A 29 19.30 -19.08 0.43
N VAL A 30 18.41 -19.67 1.22
CA VAL A 30 18.24 -19.38 2.66
C VAL A 30 18.24 -20.70 3.42
N ASP A 31 19.14 -20.85 4.40
CA ASP A 31 19.33 -22.09 5.17
C ASP A 31 19.44 -23.36 4.28
N GLY A 32 20.12 -23.22 3.14
CA GLY A 32 20.33 -24.29 2.16
C GLY A 32 19.12 -24.63 1.28
N ARG A 33 18.04 -23.84 1.30
CA ARG A 33 16.86 -24.01 0.44
C ARG A 33 16.73 -22.89 -0.58
N ASP A 34 16.14 -23.22 -1.73
CA ASP A 34 15.79 -22.23 -2.74
C ASP A 34 14.53 -21.48 -2.31
N VAL A 35 14.62 -20.15 -2.21
CA VAL A 35 13.53 -19.27 -1.79
C VAL A 35 13.29 -18.21 -2.84
N LYS A 36 12.05 -18.11 -3.33
CA LYS A 36 11.64 -17.07 -4.29
C LYS A 36 10.55 -16.20 -3.71
N VAL A 37 10.66 -14.89 -3.90
CA VAL A 37 9.60 -13.92 -3.62
C VAL A 37 9.21 -13.27 -4.94
N VAL A 38 8.02 -13.61 -5.44
CA VAL A 38 7.63 -13.37 -6.84
C VAL A 38 6.28 -12.72 -7.00
N SER A 39 6.07 -12.13 -8.16
CA SER A 39 4.82 -11.48 -8.56
C SER A 39 3.76 -12.50 -8.96
N PRO A 40 2.47 -12.11 -8.99
CA PRO A 40 1.40 -12.92 -9.58
C PRO A 40 1.70 -13.41 -11.01
N GLY A 41 2.43 -12.60 -11.79
CA GLY A 41 2.80 -12.94 -13.17
C GLY A 41 3.71 -14.15 -13.24
N PHE A 42 4.65 -14.27 -12.29
CA PHE A 42 5.53 -15.44 -12.23
C PHE A 42 4.75 -16.74 -12.00
N LEU A 43 3.78 -16.75 -11.06
CA LEU A 43 2.96 -17.95 -10.80
C LEU A 43 2.18 -18.37 -12.04
N ARG A 44 1.61 -17.41 -12.77
CA ARG A 44 0.91 -17.69 -14.04
C ARG A 44 1.85 -18.30 -15.08
N ASP A 45 3.03 -17.72 -15.27
CA ASP A 45 4.04 -18.24 -16.21
C ASP A 45 4.48 -19.67 -15.82
N ALA A 46 4.61 -19.94 -14.52
CA ALA A 46 5.00 -21.24 -13.98
C ALA A 46 3.85 -22.24 -13.86
N SER A 47 2.62 -21.86 -14.25
CA SER A 47 1.40 -22.68 -14.09
C SER A 47 1.15 -23.12 -12.65
N ILE A 48 1.47 -22.26 -11.68
CA ILE A 48 1.20 -22.46 -10.25
C ILE A 48 -0.13 -21.78 -9.90
N GLU A 49 -1.02 -22.51 -9.26
CA GLU A 49 -2.34 -22.01 -8.85
C GLU A 49 -2.20 -20.91 -7.78
N ILE A 50 -2.92 -19.81 -7.97
CA ILE A 50 -2.98 -18.70 -7.01
C ILE A 50 -4.14 -18.97 -6.05
N PRO A 51 -3.91 -18.98 -4.73
CA PRO A 51 -4.97 -19.14 -3.74
C PRO A 51 -6.06 -18.08 -3.90
N GLU A 52 -7.33 -18.48 -3.83
CA GLU A 52 -8.46 -17.55 -4.01
C GLU A 52 -8.46 -16.40 -2.97
N ASN A 53 -7.96 -16.67 -1.77
CA ASN A 53 -7.84 -15.69 -0.69
C ASN A 53 -6.60 -14.79 -0.79
N ALA A 54 -5.79 -14.93 -1.84
CA ALA A 54 -4.58 -14.12 -2.02
C ALA A 54 -4.91 -12.65 -2.31
N TYR A 55 -6.06 -12.37 -2.92
CA TYR A 55 -6.52 -11.01 -3.22
C TYR A 55 -7.70 -10.64 -2.32
N SER A 56 -7.52 -9.64 -1.46
CA SER A 56 -8.64 -9.00 -0.76
C SER A 56 -9.16 -7.78 -1.54
N ASP A 57 -10.32 -7.25 -1.16
CA ASP A 57 -10.94 -6.07 -1.80
C ASP A 57 -10.13 -4.77 -1.62
N ALA A 58 -9.15 -4.75 -0.72
CA ALA A 58 -8.29 -3.60 -0.51
C ALA A 58 -7.14 -3.66 -1.53
N ALA A 59 -6.74 -2.50 -2.05
CA ALA A 59 -5.65 -2.35 -3.03
C ALA A 59 -4.30 -2.80 -2.43
N GLU A 60 -4.10 -4.11 -2.34
CA GLU A 60 -2.95 -4.74 -1.73
C GLU A 60 -1.99 -5.19 -2.84
N THR A 61 -0.73 -4.79 -2.72
CA THR A 61 0.33 -5.43 -3.50
C THR A 61 0.57 -6.81 -2.88
N VAL A 62 0.32 -7.88 -3.63
CA VAL A 62 0.49 -9.25 -3.15
C VAL A 62 1.73 -9.87 -3.79
N VAL A 63 2.63 -10.40 -2.96
CA VAL A 63 3.78 -11.19 -3.40
C VAL A 63 3.66 -12.62 -2.89
N PHE A 64 4.14 -13.58 -3.67
CA PHE A 64 4.10 -15.00 -3.35
C PHE A 64 5.48 -15.50 -2.95
N VAL A 65 5.53 -16.42 -1.99
CA VAL A 65 6.75 -17.04 -1.49
C VAL A 65 6.78 -18.50 -1.94
N LEU A 66 7.81 -18.89 -2.67
CA LEU A 66 8.08 -20.27 -3.04
C LEU A 66 9.26 -20.80 -2.24
N LEU A 67 9.15 -22.05 -1.79
CA LEU A 67 10.24 -22.84 -1.23
C LEU A 67 10.44 -24.06 -2.13
N ASP A 68 11.64 -24.22 -2.67
CA ASP A 68 11.99 -25.33 -3.56
C ASP A 68 10.95 -25.49 -4.70
N ASP A 69 10.65 -24.38 -5.39
CA ASP A 69 9.63 -24.23 -6.45
C ASP A 69 8.18 -24.55 -6.08
N ARG A 70 7.88 -24.72 -4.79
CA ARG A 70 6.50 -24.94 -4.30
C ARG A 70 5.98 -23.70 -3.59
N LEU A 71 4.74 -23.33 -3.91
CA LEU A 71 4.07 -22.21 -3.24
C LEU A 71 3.94 -22.50 -1.74
N ALA A 72 4.62 -21.71 -0.92
CA ALA A 72 4.58 -21.82 0.55
C ALA A 72 3.56 -20.86 1.17
N GLY A 73 3.29 -19.74 0.51
CA GLY A 73 2.31 -18.75 0.95
C GLY A 73 2.42 -17.43 0.20
N PHE A 74 1.76 -16.40 0.72
CA PHE A 74 1.78 -15.06 0.16
C PHE A 74 1.85 -14.01 1.27
N ILE A 75 2.30 -12.81 0.91
CA ILE A 75 2.35 -11.63 1.76
C ILE A 75 1.59 -10.52 1.05
N ALA A 76 0.51 -10.06 1.65
CA ALA A 76 -0.20 -8.86 1.24
C ALA A 76 0.46 -7.63 1.85
N LEU A 77 0.73 -6.64 1.02
CA LEU A 77 1.28 -5.34 1.39
C LEU A 77 0.19 -4.30 1.16
N ALA A 78 -0.22 -3.64 2.23
CA ALA A 78 -1.04 -2.45 2.17
C ALA A 78 -0.18 -1.23 2.55
N ASP A 79 -0.48 -0.09 1.95
CA ASP A 79 0.09 1.17 2.42
C ASP A 79 -0.48 1.49 3.80
N GLU A 80 0.42 1.57 4.77
CA GLU A 80 0.05 1.94 6.13
C GLU A 80 -0.02 3.45 6.24
N VAL A 81 -1.12 3.92 6.81
CA VAL A 81 -1.25 5.31 7.23
C VAL A 81 -0.16 5.61 8.26
N ARG A 82 0.74 6.55 7.94
CA ARG A 82 1.84 6.92 8.83
C ARG A 82 1.31 7.59 10.10
N GLU A 83 1.75 7.14 11.27
CA GLU A 83 1.33 7.72 12.55
C GLU A 83 1.65 9.22 12.66
N GLU A 84 2.77 9.68 12.08
CA GLU A 84 3.11 11.10 12.00
C GLU A 84 2.02 11.94 11.33
N SER A 85 1.30 11.38 10.34
CA SER A 85 0.24 12.07 9.62
C SER A 85 -0.95 12.39 10.54
N ALA A 86 -1.28 11.50 11.48
CA ALA A 86 -2.32 11.78 12.47
C ALA A 86 -1.94 12.96 13.41
N GLY A 87 -0.64 13.10 13.72
CA GLY A 87 -0.13 14.25 14.46
C GLY A 87 -0.31 15.56 13.70
N ALA A 88 0.04 15.58 12.42
CA ALA A 88 -0.11 16.74 11.56
C ALA A 88 -1.59 17.15 11.38
N ILE A 89 -2.48 16.18 11.17
CA ILE A 89 -3.92 16.43 11.05
C ILE A 89 -4.47 17.09 12.30
N ARG A 90 -4.14 16.55 13.49
CA ARG A 90 -4.56 17.17 14.76
C ARG A 90 -4.07 18.61 14.90
N ALA A 91 -2.83 18.88 14.49
CA ALA A 91 -2.29 20.23 14.54
C ALA A 91 -3.07 21.20 13.62
N PHE A 92 -3.40 20.79 12.38
CA PHE A 92 -4.22 21.59 11.47
C PHE A 92 -5.64 21.82 12.01
N LYS A 93 -6.28 20.78 12.52
CA LYS A 93 -7.63 20.90 13.11
C LYS A 93 -7.66 21.82 14.31
N ASN A 94 -6.63 21.80 15.16
CA ASN A 94 -6.48 22.73 16.29
C ASN A 94 -6.33 24.20 15.86
N LEU A 95 -5.85 24.44 14.63
CA LEU A 95 -5.79 25.77 14.01
C LEU A 95 -7.10 26.15 13.30
N GLY A 96 -8.14 25.31 13.37
CA GLY A 96 -9.41 25.52 12.68
C GLY A 96 -9.36 25.20 11.18
N VAL A 97 -8.31 24.52 10.71
CA VAL A 97 -8.18 24.12 9.31
C VAL A 97 -8.85 22.77 9.12
N LYS A 98 -9.80 22.70 8.17
CA LYS A 98 -10.43 21.43 7.76
C LYS A 98 -9.44 20.60 6.95
N VAL A 99 -9.35 19.31 7.24
CA VAL A 99 -8.50 18.39 6.48
C VAL A 99 -9.37 17.37 5.76
N LEU A 100 -9.28 17.35 4.43
CA LEU A 100 -10.02 16.48 3.54
C LEU A 100 -9.04 15.58 2.76
N MET A 101 -9.44 14.35 2.46
CA MET A 101 -8.67 13.45 1.58
C MET A 101 -9.31 13.36 0.19
N ALA A 102 -8.50 13.33 -0.85
CA ALA A 102 -8.93 12.98 -2.21
C ALA A 102 -8.05 11.82 -2.72
N THR A 103 -8.64 10.63 -2.85
CA THR A 103 -7.94 9.41 -3.24
C THR A 103 -8.58 8.76 -4.48
N GLY A 104 -7.77 8.03 -5.25
CA GLY A 104 -8.27 7.16 -6.32
C GLY A 104 -8.77 5.81 -5.80
N ASP A 105 -8.59 5.51 -4.52
CA ASP A 105 -9.09 4.29 -3.90
C ASP A 105 -10.62 4.26 -3.82
N ASN A 106 -11.16 3.05 -3.67
CA ASN A 106 -12.59 2.86 -3.49
C ASN A 106 -13.11 3.46 -2.17
N GLU A 107 -14.43 3.63 -2.12
CA GLU A 107 -15.16 4.22 -1.00
C GLU A 107 -14.86 3.55 0.36
N LYS A 108 -14.69 2.22 0.37
CA LYS A 108 -14.44 1.44 1.59
C LYS A 108 -13.07 1.77 2.18
N VAL A 109 -12.03 1.84 1.36
CA VAL A 109 -10.67 2.21 1.77
C VAL A 109 -10.61 3.67 2.19
N ALA A 110 -11.18 4.57 1.37
CA ALA A 110 -11.17 6.00 1.65
C ALA A 110 -11.86 6.34 2.99
N ARG A 111 -13.00 5.72 3.26
CA ARG A 111 -13.72 5.85 4.53
C ARG A 111 -12.88 5.36 5.71
N ALA A 112 -12.32 4.16 5.61
CA ALA A 112 -11.53 3.56 6.68
C ALA A 112 -10.32 4.45 7.06
N VAL A 113 -9.63 5.00 6.07
CA VAL A 113 -8.52 5.95 6.30
C VAL A 113 -9.02 7.25 6.92
N SER A 114 -10.10 7.82 6.38
CA SER A 114 -10.69 9.06 6.89
C SER A 114 -11.08 8.94 8.37
N ASP A 115 -11.76 7.86 8.74
CA ASP A 115 -12.21 7.61 10.11
C ASP A 115 -11.02 7.36 11.05
N ASN A 116 -10.06 6.54 10.64
CA ASN A 116 -8.86 6.25 11.44
C ASN A 116 -8.02 7.50 11.71
N MET A 117 -7.97 8.43 10.76
CA MET A 117 -7.18 9.65 10.88
C MET A 117 -7.96 10.84 11.47
N GLY A 118 -9.28 10.71 11.62
CA GLY A 118 -10.14 11.80 12.09
C GLY A 118 -10.22 12.98 11.12
N LEU A 119 -10.25 12.71 9.81
CA LEU A 119 -10.42 13.74 8.79
C LEU A 119 -11.83 14.37 8.87
N ASP A 120 -11.99 15.54 8.24
CA ASP A 120 -13.28 16.24 8.15
C ASP A 120 -14.12 15.75 6.95
N GLY A 121 -13.56 14.88 6.12
CA GLY A 121 -14.23 14.28 4.98
C GLY A 121 -13.24 13.69 3.96
N TYR A 122 -13.77 13.00 2.96
CA TYR A 122 -12.99 12.41 1.89
C TYR A 122 -13.76 12.42 0.56
N TYR A 123 -13.01 12.26 -0.52
CA TYR A 123 -13.48 11.99 -1.87
C TYR A 123 -12.76 10.73 -2.36
N ALA A 124 -13.54 9.70 -2.68
CA ALA A 124 -13.04 8.42 -3.18
C ALA A 124 -13.13 8.35 -4.71
N GLU A 125 -12.41 7.41 -5.32
CA GLU A 125 -12.43 7.13 -6.76
C GLU A 125 -12.13 8.37 -7.63
N VAL A 126 -11.34 9.31 -7.09
CA VAL A 126 -11.01 10.58 -7.75
C VAL A 126 -9.88 10.38 -8.74
N LEU A 127 -10.14 10.70 -10.01
CA LEU A 127 -9.15 10.68 -11.08
C LEU A 127 -8.19 11.88 -10.99
N PRO A 128 -6.94 11.78 -11.49
CA PRO A 128 -5.96 12.87 -11.48
C PRO A 128 -6.52 14.24 -11.91
N HIS A 129 -7.26 14.29 -13.01
CA HIS A 129 -7.84 15.54 -13.51
C HIS A 129 -8.96 16.09 -12.61
N GLN A 130 -9.72 15.21 -11.94
CA GLN A 130 -10.81 15.59 -11.04
C GLN A 130 -10.30 16.22 -9.74
N LYS A 131 -9.08 15.90 -9.30
CA LYS A 131 -8.45 16.53 -8.14
C LYS A 131 -8.34 18.05 -8.31
N VAL A 132 -7.99 18.51 -9.51
CA VAL A 132 -7.88 19.95 -9.81
C VAL A 132 -9.27 20.61 -9.77
N ASP A 133 -10.29 19.93 -10.29
CA ASP A 133 -11.65 20.46 -10.28
C ASP A 133 -12.25 20.49 -8.88
N LEU A 134 -11.91 19.53 -8.03
CA LEU A 134 -12.24 19.53 -6.60
C LEU A 134 -11.72 20.78 -5.89
N VAL A 135 -10.44 21.13 -6.14
CA VAL A 135 -9.83 22.34 -5.57
C VAL A 135 -10.57 23.59 -6.02
N LYS A 136 -10.92 23.69 -7.32
CA LYS A 136 -11.71 24.82 -7.84
C LYS A 136 -13.10 24.89 -7.24
N GLU A 137 -13.76 23.75 -7.03
CA GLU A 137 -15.09 23.71 -6.42
C GLU A 137 -15.06 24.23 -4.98
N LEU A 138 -14.07 23.79 -4.19
CA LEU A 138 -13.88 24.26 -2.81
C LEU A 138 -13.55 25.75 -2.77
N GLN A 139 -12.66 26.22 -3.66
CA GLN A 139 -12.36 27.65 -3.81
C GLN A 139 -13.60 28.45 -4.22
N GLY A 140 -14.45 27.89 -5.10
CA GLY A 140 -15.73 28.49 -5.51
C GLY A 140 -16.74 28.62 -4.37
N LYS A 141 -16.63 27.80 -3.33
CA LYS A 141 -17.40 27.90 -2.07
C LYS A 141 -16.79 28.93 -1.09
N GLY A 142 -15.71 29.61 -1.47
CA GLY A 142 -15.02 30.61 -0.66
C GLY A 142 -13.95 30.06 0.28
N GLU A 143 -13.62 28.77 0.20
CA GLU A 143 -12.56 28.17 1.01
C GLU A 143 -11.17 28.55 0.48
N PHE A 144 -10.21 28.81 1.38
CA PHE A 144 -8.81 28.95 1.01
C PHE A 144 -8.13 27.58 1.05
N VAL A 145 -7.78 27.04 -0.13
CA VAL A 145 -7.38 25.64 -0.27
C VAL A 145 -5.87 25.50 -0.47
N SER A 146 -5.25 24.61 0.29
CA SER A 146 -3.91 24.07 0.05
C SER A 146 -4.01 22.57 -0.21
N MET A 147 -3.33 22.08 -1.25
CA MET A 147 -3.32 20.66 -1.62
C MET A 147 -1.89 20.11 -1.52
N THR A 148 -1.76 18.93 -0.93
CA THR A 148 -0.50 18.18 -0.86
C THR A 148 -0.71 16.77 -1.41
N GLY A 149 0.32 16.23 -2.08
CA GLY A 149 0.31 14.91 -2.70
C GLY A 149 1.74 14.49 -3.07
N ASP A 150 1.91 13.26 -3.51
CA ASP A 150 3.21 12.70 -3.94
C ASP A 150 3.69 13.23 -5.30
N GLY A 151 2.83 13.95 -6.02
CA GLY A 151 3.12 14.56 -7.32
C GLY A 151 3.07 13.60 -8.49
N VAL A 152 2.64 12.35 -8.28
CA VAL A 152 2.53 11.33 -9.33
C VAL A 152 1.12 11.31 -9.93
N ASN A 153 0.09 11.66 -9.13
CA ASN A 153 -1.34 11.53 -9.48
C ASN A 153 -2.17 12.78 -9.17
#